data_AF-A0A5C6SWS7-F1
#
_entry.id   AF-A0A5C6SWS7-F1
#
_cell.length_a   1.000
_cell.length_b   1.000
_cell.length_c   1.000
_cell.angle_alpha   90.00
_cell.angle_beta   90.00
_cell.angle_gamma   90.00
#
_symmetry.space_group_name_H-M   'P 1'
#
loop_
_entity.id
_entity.type
_entity.pdbx_description
1 polymer ?
#
loop_
_entity_poly.entity_id
_entity_poly.type
_entity_poly.pdbx_seq_one_letter_code
_entity_poly.pdbx_strand_id
1 'polypeptide(L)'
;MVYLSPSQHGDCLKCYLATPFTDDELKAFKAAFELGACSKFAPLMQLKILHAPKDYLGKSHQYIRAKETEAGNKDPLIVVDDEANSRGAVWYIDQFAEEDQVEDGEAESTDVVFKIFTQTEALAVSHINYAIANSSIGEDLDNCTVDLPLTNDFHQSELNDCGGLDFEQQQWEQDAWVIAEPGEFEESNNPELLNNFSLLRRRWLG
;
A
#
# COMPACT_ATOMS: atom_id res chain seq x y z
N MET A 1 -30.26 -7.57 13.21
CA MET A 1 -29.05 -7.00 13.85
C MET A 1 -27.91 -7.35 12.91
N VAL A 2 -27.11 -6.38 12.45
CA VAL A 2 -26.06 -6.65 11.45
C VAL A 2 -24.79 -7.00 12.21
N TYR A 3 -24.34 -8.25 12.08
CA TYR A 3 -23.03 -8.65 12.56
C TYR A 3 -22.02 -8.45 11.41
N LEU A 4 -21.13 -7.47 11.59
CA LEU A 4 -19.94 -7.35 10.77
C LEU A 4 -18.90 -8.25 11.41
N SER A 5 -18.43 -9.25 10.66
CA SER A 5 -17.29 -10.05 11.10
C SER A 5 -16.14 -9.11 11.45
N PRO A 6 -15.37 -9.35 12.53
CA PRO A 6 -14.15 -8.59 12.76
C PRO A 6 -13.34 -8.64 11.47
N SER A 7 -12.99 -7.46 10.97
CA SER A 7 -12.23 -7.29 9.74
C SER A 7 -10.98 -8.16 9.85
N GLN A 8 -10.82 -9.11 8.93
CA GLN A 8 -9.51 -9.69 8.68
C GLN A 8 -8.66 -8.54 8.18
N HIS A 9 -7.88 -7.95 9.08
CA HIS A 9 -6.97 -6.89 8.72
C HIS A 9 -5.89 -7.48 7.80
N GLY A 10 -5.54 -6.78 6.74
CA GLY A 10 -4.32 -7.07 6.00
C GLY A 10 -3.06 -6.83 6.84
N ASP A 11 -1.90 -7.04 6.22
CA ASP A 11 -0.60 -6.95 6.88
C ASP A 11 -0.38 -5.59 7.55
N CYS A 12 0.38 -5.59 8.65
CA CYS A 12 0.68 -4.38 9.43
C CYS A 12 2.17 -4.04 9.28
N LEU A 13 2.49 -3.15 8.35
CA LEU A 13 3.87 -2.77 8.05
C LEU A 13 4.36 -1.62 8.93
N LYS A 14 5.66 -1.60 9.24
CA LYS A 14 6.28 -0.46 9.91
C LYS A 14 6.39 0.71 8.94
N CYS A 15 6.05 1.91 9.41
CA CYS A 15 6.26 3.15 8.69
C CYS A 15 7.13 4.08 9.52
N TYR A 16 8.34 4.37 9.04
CA TYR A 16 9.29 5.26 9.69
C TYR A 16 9.17 6.67 9.13
N LEU A 17 8.82 7.62 10.01
CA LEU A 17 8.92 9.04 9.72
C LEU A 17 10.40 9.46 9.90
N ALA A 18 11.11 9.57 8.78
CA ALA A 18 12.53 9.92 8.72
C ALA A 18 12.77 11.45 8.70
N THR A 19 11.70 12.22 8.64
CA THR A 19 11.68 13.68 8.78
C THR A 19 10.62 14.11 9.82
N PRO A 20 10.75 15.28 10.47
CA PRO A 20 9.69 15.83 11.29
C PRO A 20 8.40 16.08 10.49
N PHE A 21 7.26 15.71 11.08
CA PHE A 21 5.93 15.99 10.54
C PHE A 21 5.24 17.05 11.39
N THR A 22 4.59 18.00 10.74
CA THR A 22 3.53 18.79 11.37
C THR A 22 2.27 17.94 11.53
N ASP A 23 1.38 18.36 12.44
CA ASP A 23 0.11 17.67 12.64
C ASP A 23 -0.76 17.65 11.38
N ASP A 24 -0.66 18.66 10.53
CA ASP A 24 -1.45 18.76 9.30
C ASP A 24 -0.89 17.88 8.18
N GLU A 25 0.44 17.79 8.04
CA GLU A 25 1.07 16.81 7.15
C GLU A 25 0.75 15.38 7.56
N LEU A 26 0.78 15.09 8.86
CA LEU A 26 0.45 13.74 9.35
C LEU A 26 -1.02 13.39 9.11
N LYS A 27 -1.94 14.36 9.26
CA LYS A 27 -3.35 14.18 8.90
C LYS A 27 -3.53 13.95 7.41
N ALA A 28 -2.83 14.69 6.56
CA ALA A 28 -2.90 14.53 5.10
C ALA A 28 -2.39 13.15 4.68
N PHE A 29 -1.21 12.75 5.17
CA PHE A 29 -0.65 11.42 4.97
C PHE A 29 -1.63 10.32 5.40
N LYS A 30 -2.19 10.43 6.61
CA LYS A 30 -3.17 9.48 7.12
C LYS A 30 -4.41 9.40 6.23
N ALA A 31 -4.96 10.54 5.81
CA ALA A 31 -6.16 10.58 4.98
C ALA A 31 -5.95 9.92 3.61
N ALA A 32 -4.81 10.21 2.97
CA ALA A 32 -4.40 9.57 1.71
C ALA A 32 -4.24 8.05 1.90
N PHE A 33 -3.53 7.62 2.94
CA PHE A 33 -3.34 6.21 3.21
C PHE A 33 -4.67 5.48 3.45
N GLU A 34 -5.58 6.06 4.24
CA GLU A 34 -6.88 5.45 4.54
C GLU A 34 -7.81 5.36 3.32
N LEU A 35 -7.69 6.30 2.40
CA LEU A 35 -8.41 6.27 1.12
C LEU A 35 -7.95 5.07 0.29
N GLY A 36 -6.65 4.90 0.13
CA GLY A 36 -6.08 3.79 -0.63
C GLY A 36 -6.23 2.41 0.03
N ALA A 37 -5.93 2.34 1.33
CA ALA A 37 -6.00 1.11 2.12
C ALA A 37 -7.42 0.66 2.42
N CYS A 38 -8.43 1.44 2.03
CA CYS A 38 -9.82 1.08 2.22
C CYS A 38 -10.21 0.86 3.69
N SER A 39 -9.73 1.74 4.57
CA SER A 39 -9.77 1.55 6.01
C SER A 39 -11.16 1.51 6.67
N LYS A 40 -12.23 1.81 5.92
CA LYS A 40 -13.60 1.91 6.47
C LYS A 40 -14.31 0.56 6.63
N PHE A 41 -14.15 -0.35 5.67
CA PHE A 41 -14.96 -1.58 5.62
C PHE A 41 -14.08 -2.85 5.64
N ALA A 42 -13.07 -2.91 4.77
CA ALA A 42 -12.14 -4.03 4.69
C ALA A 42 -10.72 -3.50 4.42
N PRO A 43 -9.97 -3.11 5.47
CA PRO A 43 -8.64 -2.55 5.30
C PRO A 43 -7.68 -3.56 4.65
N LEU A 44 -7.14 -3.17 3.49
CA LEU A 44 -6.18 -3.95 2.70
C LEU A 44 -4.82 -4.09 3.39
N MET A 45 -4.43 -3.08 4.16
CA MET A 45 -3.16 -3.02 4.88
C MET A 45 -3.28 -2.07 6.07
N GLN A 46 -2.41 -2.21 7.05
CA GLN A 46 -2.23 -1.28 8.16
C GLN A 46 -0.79 -0.74 8.21
N LEU A 47 -0.65 0.48 8.74
CA LEU A 47 0.65 1.06 9.04
C LEU A 47 0.82 1.26 10.54
N LYS A 48 1.95 0.78 11.05
CA LYS A 48 2.48 1.16 12.36
C LYS A 48 3.43 2.34 12.17
N ILE A 49 2.90 3.55 12.33
CA ILE A 49 3.66 4.80 12.19
C ILE A 49 4.56 4.98 13.42
N LEU A 50 5.85 5.18 13.16
CA LEU A 50 6.92 5.30 14.15
C LEU A 50 7.81 6.48 13.79
N HIS A 51 8.27 7.22 14.79
CA HIS A 51 9.45 8.06 14.57
C HIS A 51 10.64 7.18 14.25
N ALA A 52 11.38 7.53 13.19
CA ALA A 52 12.60 6.82 12.86
C ALA A 52 13.58 6.87 14.04
N PRO A 53 14.26 5.75 14.35
CA PRO A 53 15.43 5.75 15.22
C PRO A 53 16.43 6.85 14.83
N LYS A 54 17.09 7.47 15.82
CA LYS A 54 18.02 8.59 15.55
C LYS A 54 19.15 8.23 14.60
N ASP A 55 19.58 6.97 14.60
CA ASP A 55 20.62 6.45 13.72
C ASP A 55 20.15 6.26 12.27
N TYR A 56 18.83 6.27 12.00
CA TYR A 56 18.27 6.15 10.65
C TYR A 56 18.14 7.50 9.94
N LEU A 57 18.13 8.61 10.70
CA LEU A 57 17.95 9.96 10.15
C LEU A 57 19.08 10.31 9.17
N GLY A 58 18.72 10.69 7.95
CA GLY A 58 19.66 11.02 6.87
C GLY A 58 20.48 9.83 6.36
N LYS A 59 20.09 8.60 6.69
CA LYS A 59 20.70 7.38 6.16
C LYS A 59 20.00 6.92 4.90
N SER A 60 20.73 6.13 4.11
CA SER A 60 20.19 5.54 2.90
C SER A 60 19.21 4.41 3.21
N HIS A 61 18.32 4.11 2.27
CA HIS A 61 17.34 3.03 2.41
C HIS A 61 18.01 1.66 2.60
N GLN A 62 19.17 1.45 1.99
CA GLN A 62 19.99 0.25 2.18
C GLN A 62 20.42 0.11 3.64
N TYR A 63 20.88 1.21 4.26
CA TYR A 63 21.29 1.18 5.66
C TYR A 63 20.12 0.84 6.58
N ILE A 64 18.95 1.46 6.35
CA ILE A 64 17.73 1.20 7.13
C ILE A 64 17.31 -0.26 6.99
N ARG A 65 17.26 -0.77 5.74
CA ARG A 65 16.93 -2.17 5.47
C ARG A 65 17.91 -3.14 6.13
N ALA A 66 19.21 -2.88 6.02
CA ALA A 66 20.25 -3.70 6.65
C ALA A 66 20.06 -3.77 8.17
N LYS A 67 19.79 -2.63 8.83
CA LYS A 67 19.56 -2.59 10.28
C LYS A 67 18.31 -3.36 10.71
N GLU A 68 17.25 -3.30 9.91
CA GLU A 68 16.03 -4.06 10.19
C GLU A 68 16.25 -5.57 9.97
N THR A 69 17.00 -5.95 8.93
CA THR A 69 17.39 -7.35 8.66
C THR A 69 18.29 -7.90 9.78
N GLU A 70 19.27 -7.12 10.25
CA GLU A 70 20.12 -7.47 11.41
C GLU A 70 19.29 -7.68 12.69
N ALA A 71 18.21 -6.90 12.85
CA ALA A 71 17.26 -7.03 13.94
C ALA A 71 16.26 -8.19 13.76
N GLY A 72 16.35 -8.95 12.66
CA GLY A 72 15.50 -10.09 12.34
C GLY A 72 14.16 -9.73 11.70
N ASN A 73 13.94 -8.47 11.35
CA ASN A 73 12.72 -8.03 10.65
C ASN A 73 12.93 -8.21 9.14
N LYS A 74 12.12 -9.08 8.54
CA LYS A 74 12.18 -9.39 7.11
C LYS A 74 11.05 -8.79 6.30
N ASP A 75 9.98 -8.35 6.96
CA ASP A 75 8.84 -7.75 6.29
C ASP A 75 9.25 -6.44 5.59
N PRO A 76 8.56 -6.08 4.50
CA PRO A 76 8.69 -4.78 3.88
C PRO A 76 8.44 -3.66 4.89
N LEU A 77 9.07 -2.51 4.67
CA LEU A 77 8.93 -1.34 5.51
C LEU A 77 8.75 -0.09 4.69
N ILE A 78 8.10 0.90 5.30
CA ILE A 78 7.80 2.17 4.67
C ILE A 78 8.70 3.25 5.29
N VAL A 79 9.27 4.10 4.44
CA VAL A 79 10.02 5.29 4.88
C VAL A 79 9.36 6.53 4.28
N VAL A 80 9.15 7.53 5.13
CA VAL A 80 8.68 8.85 4.73
C VAL A 80 9.76 9.86 5.08
N ASP A 81 10.55 10.22 4.07
CA ASP A 81 11.58 11.26 4.12
C ASP A 81 11.04 12.61 3.61
N ASP A 82 11.92 13.60 3.47
CA ASP A 82 11.55 14.94 3.00
C ASP A 82 10.96 14.92 1.59
N GLU A 83 11.51 14.10 0.69
CA GLU A 83 11.02 14.00 -0.69
C GLU A 83 9.62 13.37 -0.70
N ALA A 84 9.47 12.25 0.01
CA ALA A 84 8.22 11.53 0.18
C ALA A 84 7.11 12.42 0.71
N ASN A 85 7.38 13.14 1.81
CA ASN A 85 6.41 14.08 2.37
C ASN A 85 6.02 15.17 1.35
N SER A 86 7.01 15.77 0.67
CA SER A 86 6.75 16.86 -0.28
C SER A 86 5.92 16.45 -1.50
N ARG A 87 5.96 15.17 -1.87
CA ARG A 87 5.29 14.61 -3.05
C ARG A 87 4.01 13.84 -2.70
N GLY A 88 3.61 13.79 -1.43
CA GLY A 88 2.46 13.00 -0.98
C GLY A 88 2.65 11.49 -1.18
N ALA A 89 3.88 11.02 -1.07
CA ALA A 89 4.30 9.68 -1.43
C ALA A 89 5.04 9.00 -0.28
N VAL A 90 5.42 7.74 -0.49
CA VAL A 90 6.23 6.95 0.45
C VAL A 90 7.22 6.07 -0.29
N TRP A 91 8.36 5.80 0.34
CA TRP A 91 9.24 4.73 -0.10
C TRP A 91 8.77 3.40 0.47
N TYR A 92 8.37 2.49 -0.41
CA TYR A 92 8.23 1.07 -0.07
C TYR A 92 9.60 0.42 -0.20
N ILE A 93 10.11 -0.18 0.87
CA ILE A 93 11.43 -0.82 0.92
C ILE A 93 11.22 -2.28 1.26
N ASP A 94 11.58 -3.16 0.32
CA ASP A 94 11.34 -4.59 0.45
C ASP A 94 12.57 -5.30 1.00
N GLN A 95 13.35 -5.93 0.11
CA GLN A 95 14.51 -6.74 0.43
C GLN A 95 15.74 -6.35 -0.40
N PHE A 96 16.89 -6.91 -0.02
CA PHE A 96 18.08 -6.88 -0.87
C PHE A 96 17.91 -7.84 -2.04
N ALA A 97 18.55 -7.53 -3.16
CA ALA A 97 18.55 -8.37 -4.34
C ALA A 97 19.10 -9.78 -4.05
N GLU A 98 18.45 -10.79 -4.59
CA GLU A 98 18.88 -12.18 -4.56
C GLU A 98 19.86 -12.49 -5.71
N GLU A 99 20.56 -13.62 -5.64
CA GLU A 99 21.59 -13.98 -6.64
C GLU A 99 21.01 -14.14 -8.04
N ASP A 100 19.82 -14.70 -8.16
CA ASP A 100 19.09 -14.88 -9.43
C ASP A 100 18.69 -13.54 -10.06
N GLN A 101 18.23 -12.58 -9.25
CA GLN A 101 17.90 -11.23 -9.71
C GLN A 101 19.13 -10.48 -10.27
N VAL A 102 20.33 -10.80 -9.77
CA VAL A 102 21.58 -10.26 -10.32
C VAL A 102 21.95 -10.98 -11.62
N GLU A 103 21.78 -12.31 -11.68
CA GLU A 103 22.04 -13.11 -12.87
C GLU A 103 21.13 -12.74 -14.05
N ASP A 104 19.87 -12.42 -13.76
CA ASP A 104 18.85 -11.99 -14.74
C ASP A 104 18.98 -10.50 -15.13
N GLY A 105 19.87 -9.76 -14.47
CA GLY A 105 20.14 -8.35 -14.77
C GLY A 105 19.10 -7.38 -14.23
N GLU A 106 18.29 -7.80 -13.25
CA GLU A 106 17.38 -6.90 -12.53
C GLU A 106 18.13 -5.97 -11.57
N ALA A 107 19.22 -6.45 -10.97
CA ALA A 107 20.05 -5.68 -10.03
C ALA A 107 21.53 -5.78 -10.37
N GLU A 108 22.29 -4.71 -10.12
CA GLU A 108 23.74 -4.72 -10.41
C GLU A 108 24.53 -5.62 -9.45
N SER A 109 23.98 -5.87 -8.26
CA SER A 109 24.59 -6.70 -7.21
C SER A 109 23.57 -7.07 -6.12
N THR A 110 23.91 -8.04 -5.26
CA THR A 110 23.11 -8.42 -4.08
C THR A 110 23.06 -7.34 -3.00
N ASP A 111 23.86 -6.27 -3.13
CA ASP A 111 23.85 -5.13 -2.21
C ASP A 111 22.75 -4.11 -2.58
N VAL A 112 22.08 -4.28 -3.72
CA VAL A 112 20.98 -3.42 -4.17
C VAL A 112 19.74 -3.70 -3.33
N VAL A 113 19.10 -2.64 -2.82
CA VAL A 113 17.79 -2.76 -2.17
C VAL A 113 16.68 -2.51 -3.19
N PHE A 114 15.74 -3.46 -3.28
CA PHE A 114 14.50 -3.25 -4.01
C PHE A 114 13.61 -2.31 -3.20
N LYS A 115 13.38 -1.14 -3.79
CA LYS A 115 12.54 -0.08 -3.25
C LYS A 115 11.78 0.57 -4.38
N ILE A 116 10.65 1.18 -4.08
CA ILE A 116 9.88 1.94 -5.06
C ILE A 116 9.22 3.13 -4.39
N PHE A 117 9.13 4.24 -5.13
CA PHE A 117 8.49 5.45 -4.68
C PHE A 117 7.02 5.42 -5.09
N THR A 118 6.11 5.30 -4.12
CA THR A 118 4.70 5.01 -4.37
C THR A 118 3.82 6.14 -3.84
N GLN A 119 2.78 6.52 -4.57
CA GLN A 119 1.74 7.41 -4.05
C GLN A 119 1.14 6.82 -2.77
N THR A 120 0.81 7.67 -1.79
CA THR A 120 0.38 7.17 -0.48
C THR A 120 -0.91 6.34 -0.57
N GLU A 121 -1.84 6.71 -1.44
CA GLU A 121 -3.07 5.97 -1.75
C GLU A 121 -2.78 4.62 -2.43
N ALA A 122 -1.78 4.55 -3.32
CA ALA A 122 -1.46 3.34 -4.06
C ALA A 122 -0.79 2.25 -3.21
N LEU A 123 -0.18 2.64 -2.09
CA LEU A 123 0.66 1.80 -1.25
C LEU A 123 0.05 0.43 -0.90
N ALA A 124 -1.19 0.41 -0.41
CA ALA A 124 -1.81 -0.84 0.05
C ALA A 124 -2.08 -1.82 -1.10
N VAL A 125 -2.44 -1.30 -2.28
CA VAL A 125 -2.67 -2.11 -3.48
C VAL A 125 -1.34 -2.66 -4.01
N SER A 126 -0.30 -1.82 -4.10
CA SER A 126 1.04 -2.27 -4.49
C SER A 126 1.53 -3.38 -3.57
N HIS A 127 1.40 -3.21 -2.26
CA HIS A 127 1.82 -4.21 -1.28
C HIS A 127 1.13 -5.56 -1.49
N ILE A 128 -0.20 -5.57 -1.66
CA ILE A 128 -0.93 -6.82 -1.92
C ILE A 128 -0.45 -7.49 -3.21
N ASN A 129 -0.26 -6.71 -4.28
CA ASN A 129 0.20 -7.26 -5.56
C ASN A 129 1.57 -7.90 -5.43
N TYR A 130 2.50 -7.29 -4.70
CA TYR A 130 3.82 -7.86 -4.44
C TYR A 130 3.74 -9.10 -3.54
N ALA A 131 2.94 -9.05 -2.46
CA ALA A 131 2.84 -10.12 -1.48
C ALA A 131 2.25 -11.42 -2.06
N ILE A 132 1.39 -11.33 -3.08
CA ILE A 132 0.81 -12.49 -3.77
C ILE A 132 1.50 -12.80 -5.11
N ALA A 133 2.60 -12.11 -5.43
CA ALA A 133 3.32 -12.21 -6.70
C ALA A 133 2.41 -11.99 -7.94
N ASN A 134 1.45 -11.06 -7.84
CA ASN A 134 0.66 -10.60 -8.98
C ASN A 134 1.41 -9.54 -9.81
N SER A 135 2.33 -8.80 -9.19
CA SER A 135 3.35 -7.97 -9.85
C SER A 135 4.65 -7.98 -9.05
N SER A 136 5.71 -7.39 -9.59
CA SER A 136 6.98 -7.20 -8.88
C SER A 136 7.37 -5.72 -8.80
N ILE A 137 8.26 -5.38 -7.86
CA ILE A 137 8.85 -4.04 -7.79
C ILE A 137 9.61 -3.71 -9.08
N GLY A 138 10.29 -4.69 -9.69
CA GLY A 138 11.01 -4.48 -10.95
C GLY A 138 10.09 -4.08 -12.10
N GLU A 139 8.95 -4.77 -12.24
CA GLU A 139 7.93 -4.43 -13.24
C GLU A 139 7.34 -3.02 -13.04
N ASP A 140 7.02 -2.66 -11.80
CA ASP A 140 6.48 -1.33 -11.49
C ASP A 140 7.53 -0.22 -11.63
N LEU A 141 8.82 -0.53 -11.41
CA LEU A 141 9.92 0.39 -11.65
C LEU A 141 10.14 0.67 -13.15
N ASP A 142 9.99 -0.34 -14.02
CA ASP A 142 10.00 -0.16 -15.49
C ASP A 142 8.86 0.76 -15.92
N ASN A 143 7.66 0.57 -15.37
CA ASN A 143 6.53 1.48 -15.58
C ASN A 143 6.80 2.91 -15.08
N CYS A 144 7.69 3.07 -14.09
CA CYS A 144 8.14 4.36 -13.58
C CYS A 144 9.40 4.89 -14.30
N THR A 145 9.77 4.32 -15.46
CA THR A 145 10.91 4.72 -16.30
C THR A 145 12.29 4.55 -15.65
N VAL A 146 12.43 3.60 -14.72
CA VAL A 146 13.72 3.26 -14.10
C VAL A 146 14.42 2.17 -14.90
N ASP A 147 15.62 2.48 -15.41
CA ASP A 147 16.42 1.54 -16.19
C ASP A 147 17.02 0.42 -15.32
N LEU A 148 17.07 -0.79 -15.89
CA LEU A 148 17.78 -1.95 -15.32
C LEU A 148 19.21 -2.07 -15.90
N PRO A 149 20.17 -2.65 -15.15
CA PRO A 149 20.04 -3.17 -13.79
C PRO A 149 19.88 -2.07 -12.74
N LEU A 150 19.09 -2.32 -11.70
CA LEU A 150 18.91 -1.40 -10.60
C LEU A 150 20.23 -1.16 -9.87
N THR A 151 20.48 0.10 -9.54
CA THR A 151 21.54 0.55 -8.65
C THR A 151 20.95 1.13 -7.37
N ASN A 152 21.75 1.26 -6.32
CA ASN A 152 21.23 1.81 -5.06
C ASN A 152 20.82 3.29 -5.09
N ASP A 153 21.32 4.02 -6.10
CA ASP A 153 21.16 5.45 -6.33
C ASP A 153 20.29 5.78 -7.56
N PHE A 154 19.51 4.81 -8.07
CA PHE A 154 18.57 5.07 -9.15
C PHE A 154 17.63 6.25 -8.80
N HIS A 155 17.24 6.99 -9.84
CA HIS A 155 16.27 8.07 -9.71
C HIS A 155 14.93 7.63 -10.29
N GLN A 156 13.86 7.82 -9.52
CA GLN A 156 12.49 7.54 -9.95
C GLN A 156 11.71 8.86 -10.05
N SER A 157 11.59 9.36 -11.27
CA SER A 157 10.88 10.63 -11.52
C SER A 157 9.38 10.49 -11.33
N GLU A 158 8.80 9.37 -11.75
CA GLU A 158 7.36 9.10 -11.69
C GLU A 158 7.01 8.30 -10.43
N LEU A 159 5.89 8.61 -9.78
CA LEU A 159 5.44 7.83 -8.62
C LEU A 159 4.69 6.60 -9.13
N ASN A 160 4.87 5.45 -8.48
CA ASN A 160 3.95 4.33 -8.70
C ASN A 160 2.56 4.72 -8.19
N ASP A 161 1.58 4.72 -9.07
CA ASP A 161 0.19 5.08 -8.82
C ASP A 161 -0.78 3.93 -9.15
N CYS A 162 -0.25 2.71 -9.29
CA CYS A 162 -1.00 1.52 -9.70
C CYS A 162 -1.74 1.68 -11.03
N GLY A 163 -1.16 2.41 -11.99
CA GLY A 163 -1.76 2.64 -13.30
C GLY A 163 -2.85 3.72 -13.29
N GLY A 164 -2.73 4.71 -12.39
CA GLY A 164 -3.66 5.84 -12.28
C GLY A 164 -5.02 5.46 -11.71
N LEU A 165 -5.05 4.54 -10.75
CA LEU A 165 -6.29 4.01 -10.17
C LEU A 165 -7.09 5.12 -9.46
N ASP A 166 -8.40 5.17 -9.68
CA ASP A 166 -9.31 6.08 -8.98
C ASP A 166 -9.68 5.51 -7.61
N PHE A 167 -8.92 5.90 -6.58
CA PHE A 167 -9.14 5.43 -5.22
C PHE A 167 -10.45 5.95 -4.60
N GLU A 168 -11.01 7.07 -5.08
CA GLU A 168 -12.33 7.51 -4.64
C GLU A 168 -13.42 6.60 -5.20
N GLN A 169 -13.34 6.24 -6.48
CA GLN A 169 -14.23 5.26 -7.07
C GLN A 169 -14.10 3.90 -6.39
N GLN A 170 -12.88 3.44 -6.11
CA GLN A 170 -12.62 2.14 -5.49
C GLN A 170 -13.27 2.00 -4.11
N GLN A 171 -13.41 3.09 -3.34
CA GLN A 171 -14.15 3.09 -2.07
C GLN A 171 -15.59 2.61 -2.22
N TRP A 172 -16.23 2.90 -3.36
CA TRP A 172 -17.62 2.52 -3.63
C TRP A 172 -17.77 1.07 -4.08
N GLU A 173 -16.67 0.47 -4.56
CA GLU A 173 -16.62 -0.91 -5.03
C GLU A 173 -16.27 -1.89 -3.90
N GLN A 174 -16.02 -1.38 -2.70
CA GLN A 174 -15.78 -2.17 -1.49
C GLN A 174 -17.00 -3.03 -1.12
N ASP A 175 -16.81 -4.34 -1.10
CA ASP A 175 -17.82 -5.26 -0.58
C ASP A 175 -17.89 -5.21 0.95
N ALA A 176 -19.11 -5.03 1.47
CA ALA A 176 -19.41 -5.25 2.88
C ALA A 176 -20.00 -6.65 3.06
N TRP A 177 -19.24 -7.54 3.70
CA TRP A 177 -19.71 -8.88 4.01
C TRP A 177 -20.59 -8.86 5.26
N VAL A 178 -21.87 -9.20 5.10
CA VAL A 178 -22.82 -9.36 6.20
C VAL A 178 -23.06 -10.84 6.43
N ILE A 179 -22.80 -11.30 7.65
CA ILE A 179 -23.15 -12.65 8.10
C ILE A 179 -24.37 -12.53 9.01
N ALA A 180 -25.40 -13.31 8.74
CA ALA A 180 -26.62 -13.36 9.53
C ALA A 180 -27.01 -14.82 9.79
N GLU A 181 -27.30 -15.15 11.04
CA GLU A 181 -27.83 -16.47 11.41
C GLU A 181 -29.34 -16.58 11.09
N PRO A 182 -29.89 -17.80 10.97
CA PRO A 182 -31.33 -17.99 10.84
C PRO A 182 -32.10 -17.26 11.96
N GLY A 183 -32.97 -16.30 11.58
CA GLY A 183 -33.71 -15.44 12.50
C GLY A 183 -33.16 -14.03 12.67
N GLU A 184 -31.96 -13.73 12.15
CA GLU A 184 -31.39 -12.39 12.14
C GLU A 184 -31.71 -11.59 10.87
N PHE A 185 -32.28 -12.24 9.87
CA PHE A 185 -32.73 -11.66 8.61
C PHE A 185 -34.18 -12.05 8.29
N GLU A 186 -34.85 -11.22 7.50
CA GLU A 186 -36.18 -11.50 6.97
C GLU A 186 -36.09 -11.63 5.45
N GLU A 187 -36.66 -12.71 4.92
CA GLU A 187 -36.80 -12.88 3.47
C GLU A 187 -38.10 -12.22 2.99
N SER A 188 -38.01 -11.36 1.98
CA SER A 188 -39.18 -10.72 1.40
C SER A 188 -39.22 -10.88 -0.11
N ASN A 189 -40.37 -11.32 -0.63
CA ASN A 189 -40.68 -11.34 -2.06
C ASN A 189 -41.54 -10.14 -2.49
N ASN A 190 -41.61 -9.09 -1.67
CA ASN A 190 -42.40 -7.90 -1.99
C ASN A 190 -41.80 -7.19 -3.22
N PRO A 191 -42.55 -7.07 -4.34
CA PRO A 191 -42.05 -6.44 -5.57
C PRO A 191 -41.59 -4.99 -5.39
N GLU A 192 -42.20 -4.23 -4.46
CA GLU A 192 -41.81 -2.83 -4.20
C GLU A 192 -40.44 -2.73 -3.52
N LEU A 193 -40.14 -3.64 -2.59
CA LEU A 193 -38.83 -3.72 -1.94
C LEU A 193 -37.77 -4.19 -2.95
N LEU A 194 -38.07 -5.24 -3.73
CA LEU A 194 -37.16 -5.76 -4.76
C LEU A 194 -36.82 -4.72 -5.83
N ASN A 195 -37.78 -3.87 -6.23
CA ASN A 195 -37.52 -2.77 -7.16
C ASN A 195 -36.61 -1.69 -6.55
N ASN A 196 -36.78 -1.36 -5.26
CA ASN A 196 -35.92 -0.39 -4.58
C ASN A 196 -34.47 -0.89 -4.41
N PHE A 197 -34.28 -2.18 -4.15
CA PHE A 197 -32.93 -2.76 -4.01
C PHE A 197 -32.26 -3.10 -5.36
N SER A 198 -33.03 -3.30 -6.43
CA SER A 198 -32.48 -3.50 -7.79
C SER A 198 -32.15 -2.20 -8.53
N LEU A 199 -32.72 -1.06 -8.12
CA LEU A 199 -32.44 0.26 -8.71
C LEU A 199 -31.03 0.79 -8.42
N LEU A 200 -30.34 0.27 -7.39
CA LEU A 200 -28.92 0.53 -7.16
C LEU A 200 -28.02 0.05 -8.32
N ARG A 201 -28.47 -0.89 -9.17
CA ARG A 201 -27.76 -1.28 -10.40
C ARG A 201 -28.06 -0.42 -11.63
N ARG A 202 -29.16 0.35 -11.65
CA ARG A 202 -29.61 1.07 -12.86
C ARG A 202 -29.32 2.57 -12.86
N ARG A 203 -28.90 3.15 -11.75
CA ARG A 203 -28.52 4.59 -11.69
C ARG A 203 -27.07 4.89 -12.09
N TRP A 204 -26.28 3.88 -12.46
CA TRP A 204 -24.83 3.98 -12.70
C TRP A 204 -24.40 3.64 -14.14
N LEU A 205 -25.34 3.65 -15.09
CA LEU A 205 -25.05 3.52 -16.54
C LEU A 205 -25.60 4.72 -17.32
N GLY A 206 -25.52 5.91 -16.73
CA GLY A 206 -25.86 7.18 -17.38
C GLY A 206 -24.63 8.04 -17.52
#